data_AF-A0A497LKA6-F1
#
_entry.id   AF-A0A497LKA6-F1
#
_cell.length_a   1.000
_cell.length_b   1.000
_cell.length_c   1.000
_cell.angle_alpha   90.00
_cell.angle_beta   90.00
_cell.angle_gamma   90.00
#
_symmetry.space_group_name_H-M   'P 1'
#
loop_
_entity.id
_entity.type
_entity.pdbx_description
1 polymer ?
#
loop_
_entity_poly.entity_id
_entity_poly.type
_entity_poly.pdbx_seq_one_letter_code
_entity_poly.pdbx_strand_id
1 'polypeptide(L)'
;MKAEIKICNVVASVDFRQRLPLSAVKKALPTVSGSRSRFPGVVVKLGRPKTANLIFSTGKMICTGSSSEYGARTAVKKLVLSLREKGVTFKERPKVKIQNVVALVNFKRTINLEKAAKTLTGTIYEPEQFPGLIYQMENPKTVALLFSNGKAVLTGARNRAEVEAAVRRLERRLFTLKRKAGKVEVKTSKVEGESSDEKALKLLEATYSLCEFCNYDCDGCPYPGLGIYLEKLEASVLETLSALSRVERCRRGFYVRPKKEVALHLKYSKEGLAEALAGLFTGLTHASTA
;
A
#
# COMPACT_ATOMS: atom_id res chain seq x y z
N MET A 1 22.08 16.35 -11.14
CA MET A 1 22.00 14.97 -10.61
C MET A 1 20.60 14.44 -10.82
N LYS A 2 20.46 13.17 -11.22
CA LYS A 2 19.17 12.51 -11.49
C LYS A 2 18.73 11.73 -10.24
N ALA A 3 17.44 11.81 -9.88
CA ALA A 3 16.88 11.00 -8.80
C ALA A 3 17.04 9.49 -9.07
N GLU A 4 17.31 8.75 -8.01
CA GLU A 4 17.31 7.29 -8.02
C GLU A 4 15.92 6.77 -7.64
N ILE A 5 15.42 5.78 -8.38
CA ILE A 5 14.09 5.20 -8.19
C ILE A 5 14.24 3.69 -8.01
N LYS A 6 13.71 3.18 -6.90
CA LYS A 6 13.65 1.75 -6.60
C LYS A 6 12.21 1.32 -6.38
N ILE A 7 11.71 0.39 -7.20
CA ILE A 7 10.41 -0.23 -6.95
C ILE A 7 10.55 -1.21 -5.78
N CYS A 8 9.68 -1.07 -4.79
CA CYS A 8 9.74 -1.84 -3.55
C CYS A 8 8.58 -2.83 -3.46
N ASN A 9 7.40 -2.46 -3.94
CA ASN A 9 6.25 -3.34 -3.93
C ASN A 9 5.36 -3.09 -5.14
N VAL A 10 4.71 -4.15 -5.59
CA VAL A 10 3.70 -4.15 -6.64
C VAL A 10 2.52 -4.98 -6.18
N VAL A 11 1.35 -4.34 -6.20
CA VAL A 11 0.06 -4.98 -5.94
C VAL A 11 -0.63 -5.22 -7.27
N ALA A 12 -1.02 -6.46 -7.52
CA ALA A 12 -1.76 -6.86 -8.69
C ALA A 12 -3.07 -7.54 -8.30
N SER A 13 -4.07 -7.41 -9.15
CA SER A 13 -5.34 -8.11 -9.04
C SER A 13 -5.56 -8.98 -10.26
N VAL A 14 -6.28 -10.08 -10.06
CA VAL A 14 -6.70 -11.00 -11.11
C VAL A 14 -8.16 -11.33 -10.87
N ASP A 15 -8.91 -11.43 -11.96
CA ASP A 15 -10.27 -11.95 -11.97
C ASP A 15 -10.28 -13.16 -12.89
N PHE A 16 -10.53 -14.34 -12.31
CA PHE A 16 -10.62 -15.60 -13.04
C PHE A 16 -11.95 -15.75 -13.79
N ARG A 17 -12.93 -14.85 -13.55
CA ARG A 17 -14.27 -14.84 -14.17
C ARG A 17 -15.04 -16.14 -13.97
N GLN A 18 -14.76 -16.82 -12.87
CA GLN A 18 -15.40 -18.06 -12.46
C GLN A 18 -15.21 -18.26 -10.96
N ARG A 19 -16.14 -18.97 -10.30
CA ARG A 19 -15.95 -19.39 -8.91
C ARG A 19 -14.74 -20.31 -8.81
N LEU A 20 -13.96 -20.15 -7.75
CA LEU A 20 -12.86 -21.05 -7.43
C LEU A 20 -13.16 -21.84 -6.16
N PRO A 21 -13.23 -23.19 -6.23
CA PRO A 21 -13.42 -24.00 -5.05
C PRO A 21 -12.17 -23.91 -4.17
N LEU A 22 -12.28 -23.22 -3.03
CA LEU A 22 -11.17 -22.99 -2.10
C LEU A 22 -10.58 -24.29 -1.55
N SER A 23 -11.38 -25.36 -1.46
CA SER A 23 -10.91 -26.70 -1.11
C SER A 23 -9.90 -27.25 -2.13
N ALA A 24 -10.13 -27.04 -3.43
CA ALA A 24 -9.19 -27.44 -4.47
C ALA A 24 -7.92 -26.58 -4.43
N VAL A 25 -8.06 -25.27 -4.18
CA VAL A 25 -6.91 -24.35 -4.01
C VAL A 25 -6.03 -24.79 -2.84
N LYS A 26 -6.64 -25.13 -1.69
CA LYS A 26 -5.93 -25.64 -0.49
C LYS A 26 -5.20 -26.95 -0.74
N LYS A 27 -5.79 -27.86 -1.50
CA LYS A 27 -5.14 -29.13 -1.88
C LYS A 27 -4.02 -28.93 -2.90
N ALA A 28 -4.13 -27.93 -3.76
CA ALA A 28 -3.24 -27.76 -4.91
C ALA A 28 -1.97 -26.96 -4.60
N LEU A 29 -2.01 -26.09 -3.61
CA LEU A 29 -0.99 -25.07 -3.40
C LEU A 29 -0.43 -25.13 -1.97
N PRO A 30 0.79 -24.63 -1.74
CA PRO A 30 1.35 -24.46 -0.40
C PRO A 30 0.60 -23.34 0.32
N THR A 31 -0.59 -23.67 0.82
CA THR A 31 -1.43 -22.73 1.55
C THR A 31 -0.96 -22.65 2.99
N VAL A 32 -1.00 -21.45 3.55
CA VAL A 32 -0.73 -21.27 4.98
C VAL A 32 -1.91 -21.87 5.75
N SER A 33 -1.72 -23.06 6.32
CA SER A 33 -2.71 -23.73 7.16
C SER A 33 -2.55 -23.24 8.61
N GLY A 34 -3.44 -22.35 9.04
CA GLY A 34 -3.46 -21.81 10.39
C GLY A 34 -4.88 -21.38 10.78
N SER A 35 -5.29 -21.77 11.98
CA SER A 35 -6.65 -21.74 12.51
C SER A 35 -7.23 -20.34 12.69
N ARG A 36 -8.47 -20.13 12.22
CA ARG A 36 -9.57 -19.31 12.77
C ARG A 36 -10.41 -18.62 11.66
N SER A 37 -11.44 -19.35 11.22
CA SER A 37 -12.82 -18.95 10.91
C SER A 37 -13.22 -17.64 10.16
N ARG A 38 -12.36 -16.64 9.86
CA ARG A 38 -12.87 -15.30 9.42
C ARG A 38 -12.35 -14.67 8.12
N PHE A 39 -11.27 -15.15 7.52
CA PHE A 39 -10.88 -14.64 6.19
C PHE A 39 -11.67 -15.39 5.09
N PRO A 40 -12.41 -14.70 4.20
CA PRO A 40 -13.29 -15.33 3.21
C PRO A 40 -12.54 -16.04 2.07
N GLY A 41 -11.20 -15.99 2.07
CA GLY A 41 -10.35 -16.54 1.03
C GLY A 41 -9.29 -17.52 1.55
N VAL A 42 -8.36 -17.87 0.66
CA VAL A 42 -7.20 -18.71 0.91
C VAL A 42 -5.95 -17.90 0.61
N VAL A 43 -4.96 -17.99 1.51
CA VAL A 43 -3.69 -17.30 1.32
C VAL A 43 -2.61 -18.29 0.88
N VAL A 44 -1.96 -17.97 -0.23
CA VAL A 44 -0.90 -18.77 -0.83
C VAL A 44 0.38 -17.97 -0.88
N LYS A 45 1.41 -18.46 -0.18
CA LYS A 45 2.74 -17.85 -0.20
C LYS A 45 3.61 -18.55 -1.23
N LEU A 46 4.21 -17.78 -2.13
CA LEU A 46 5.27 -18.26 -3.01
C LEU A 46 6.61 -17.73 -2.52
N GLY A 47 7.62 -18.60 -2.52
CA GLY A 47 8.99 -18.18 -2.19
C GLY A 47 9.71 -17.47 -3.34
N ARG A 48 9.42 -17.86 -4.59
CA ARG A 48 10.08 -17.30 -5.79
C ARG A 48 9.11 -17.15 -6.98
N PRO A 49 8.71 -15.92 -7.36
CA PRO A 49 8.98 -14.67 -6.65
C PRO A 49 8.26 -14.62 -5.30
N LYS A 50 8.88 -13.96 -4.31
CA LYS A 50 8.30 -13.80 -2.96
C LYS A 50 6.99 -13.02 -3.08
N THR A 51 5.86 -13.69 -2.88
CA THR A 51 4.52 -13.07 -3.00
C THR A 51 3.53 -13.72 -2.04
N ALA A 52 2.58 -12.92 -1.56
CA ALA A 52 1.37 -13.39 -0.89
C ALA A 52 0.20 -13.24 -1.86
N ASN A 53 -0.57 -14.32 -2.02
CA ASN A 53 -1.66 -14.40 -2.99
C ASN A 53 -2.94 -14.76 -2.27
N LEU A 54 -3.85 -13.79 -2.20
CA LEU A 54 -5.14 -13.91 -1.53
C LEU A 54 -6.16 -14.31 -2.59
N ILE A 55 -6.68 -15.54 -2.51
CA ILE A 55 -7.60 -16.13 -3.49
C ILE A 55 -8.99 -16.25 -2.86
N PHE A 56 -10.00 -15.68 -3.48
CA PHE A 56 -11.37 -15.69 -2.98
C PHE A 56 -12.23 -16.70 -3.73
N SER A 57 -13.26 -17.24 -3.07
CA SER A 57 -14.21 -18.19 -3.68
C SER A 57 -14.94 -17.59 -4.89
N THR A 58 -15.02 -16.25 -4.95
CA THR A 58 -15.58 -15.47 -6.07
C THR A 58 -14.77 -15.57 -7.36
N GLY A 59 -13.51 -16.03 -7.30
CA GLY A 59 -12.58 -16.01 -8.45
C GLY A 59 -11.76 -14.73 -8.54
N LYS A 60 -11.87 -13.82 -7.57
CA LYS A 60 -10.92 -12.71 -7.44
C LYS A 60 -9.66 -13.21 -6.77
N MET A 61 -8.53 -12.61 -7.14
CA MET A 61 -7.25 -12.82 -6.48
C MET A 61 -6.46 -11.52 -6.38
N ILE A 62 -5.83 -11.29 -5.23
CA ILE A 62 -4.86 -10.22 -5.02
C ILE A 62 -3.48 -10.83 -4.84
N CYS A 63 -2.48 -10.28 -5.53
CA CYS A 63 -1.07 -10.65 -5.45
C CYS A 63 -0.28 -9.45 -4.95
N THR A 64 0.45 -9.59 -3.85
CA THR A 64 1.27 -8.54 -3.23
C THR A 64 2.64 -9.07 -2.79
N GLY A 65 3.56 -8.16 -2.48
CA GLY A 65 4.91 -8.46 -1.99
C GLY A 65 5.95 -8.60 -3.11
N SER A 66 5.55 -8.48 -4.38
CA SER A 66 6.50 -8.53 -5.48
C SER A 66 7.24 -7.21 -5.63
N SER A 67 8.55 -7.25 -5.82
CA SER A 67 9.37 -6.06 -6.10
C SER A 67 9.28 -5.58 -7.56
N SER A 68 8.50 -6.24 -8.41
CA SER A 68 8.35 -5.86 -9.83
C SER A 68 7.02 -6.32 -10.43
N GLU A 69 6.58 -5.63 -11.48
CA GLU A 69 5.39 -6.02 -12.26
C GLU A 69 5.57 -7.39 -12.91
N TYR A 70 6.78 -7.68 -13.41
CA TYR A 70 7.13 -8.98 -13.98
C TYR A 70 7.04 -10.10 -12.93
N GLY A 71 7.54 -9.85 -11.72
CA GLY A 71 7.45 -10.79 -10.61
C GLY A 71 5.99 -11.09 -10.23
N ALA A 72 5.15 -10.07 -10.13
CA ALA A 72 3.72 -10.25 -9.85
C ALA A 72 3.04 -11.10 -10.93
N ARG A 73 3.27 -10.79 -12.23
CA ARG A 73 2.73 -11.58 -13.35
C ARG A 73 3.23 -13.03 -13.33
N THR A 74 4.49 -13.24 -12.98
CA THR A 74 5.10 -14.57 -12.89
C THR A 74 4.53 -15.39 -11.74
N ALA A 75 4.29 -14.77 -10.57
CA ALA A 75 3.61 -15.43 -9.45
C ALA A 75 2.22 -15.94 -9.85
N VAL A 76 1.41 -15.09 -10.49
CA VAL A 76 0.09 -15.48 -10.99
C VAL A 76 0.19 -16.64 -11.97
N LYS A 77 1.12 -16.57 -12.93
CA LYS A 77 1.32 -17.64 -13.91
C LYS A 77 1.66 -18.98 -13.23
N LYS A 78 2.56 -18.97 -12.24
CA LYS A 78 2.91 -20.18 -11.48
C LYS A 78 1.69 -20.77 -10.75
N LEU A 79 0.89 -19.94 -10.08
CA LEU A 79 -0.32 -20.40 -9.40
C LEU A 79 -1.32 -21.03 -10.35
N VAL A 80 -1.55 -20.40 -11.50
CA VAL A 80 -2.49 -20.90 -12.51
C VAL A 80 -2.03 -22.25 -13.06
N LEU A 81 -0.72 -22.44 -13.28
CA LEU A 81 -0.17 -23.73 -13.72
C LEU A 81 -0.38 -24.81 -12.66
N SER A 82 -0.02 -24.55 -11.40
CA SER A 82 -0.20 -25.52 -10.31
C SER A 82 -1.68 -25.86 -10.06
N LEU A 83 -2.60 -24.91 -10.24
CA LEU A 83 -4.04 -25.17 -10.14
C LEU A 83 -4.52 -26.07 -11.30
N ARG A 84 -4.02 -25.86 -12.52
CA ARG A 84 -4.35 -26.70 -13.69
C ARG A 84 -3.86 -28.13 -13.53
N GLU A 85 -2.62 -28.31 -13.04
CA GLU A 85 -2.05 -29.63 -12.74
C GLU A 85 -2.89 -30.43 -11.73
N LYS A 86 -3.68 -29.73 -10.91
CA LYS A 86 -4.55 -30.32 -9.88
C LYS A 86 -6.02 -30.37 -10.30
N GLY A 87 -6.31 -30.21 -11.59
CA GLY A 87 -7.63 -30.39 -12.19
C GLY A 87 -8.53 -29.15 -12.19
N VAL A 88 -8.02 -27.97 -11.79
CA VAL A 88 -8.80 -26.72 -11.90
C VAL A 88 -8.73 -26.20 -13.33
N THR A 89 -9.86 -26.22 -14.02
CA THR A 89 -10.00 -25.68 -15.37
C THR A 89 -10.28 -24.17 -15.31
N PHE A 90 -9.80 -23.42 -16.29
CA PHE A 90 -10.05 -21.98 -16.41
C PHE A 90 -10.62 -21.70 -17.80
N LYS A 91 -11.76 -20.97 -17.85
CA LYS A 91 -12.41 -20.60 -19.12
C LYS A 91 -11.51 -19.77 -20.03
N GLU A 92 -10.71 -18.88 -19.44
CA GLU A 92 -9.85 -17.94 -20.15
C GLU A 92 -8.45 -17.86 -19.52
N ARG A 93 -7.50 -17.25 -20.24
CA ARG A 93 -6.21 -16.87 -19.65
C ARG A 93 -6.43 -15.72 -18.65
N PRO A 94 -6.02 -15.87 -17.38
CA PRO A 94 -6.27 -14.83 -16.38
C PRO A 94 -5.49 -13.55 -16.69
N LYS A 95 -6.19 -12.41 -16.65
CA LYS A 95 -5.59 -11.09 -16.92
C LYS A 95 -5.10 -10.46 -15.62
N VAL A 96 -3.79 -10.24 -15.54
CA VAL A 96 -3.17 -9.55 -14.40
C VAL A 96 -3.23 -8.04 -14.59
N LYS A 97 -3.92 -7.35 -13.68
CA LYS A 97 -4.02 -5.89 -13.63
C LYS A 97 -3.17 -5.38 -12.47
N ILE A 98 -2.19 -4.53 -12.75
CA ILE A 98 -1.42 -3.83 -11.70
C ILE A 98 -2.32 -2.76 -11.10
N GLN A 99 -2.47 -2.77 -9.78
CA GLN A 99 -3.32 -1.85 -9.03
C GLN A 99 -2.50 -0.76 -8.37
N ASN A 100 -1.31 -1.10 -7.87
CA ASN A 100 -0.43 -0.14 -7.21
C ASN A 100 1.05 -0.54 -7.36
N VAL A 101 1.91 0.47 -7.45
CA VAL A 101 3.35 0.38 -7.45
C VAL A 101 3.87 1.35 -6.40
N VAL A 102 4.63 0.81 -5.44
CA VAL A 102 5.30 1.59 -4.39
C VAL A 102 6.77 1.73 -4.75
N ALA A 103 7.27 2.96 -4.75
CA ALA A 103 8.64 3.28 -5.08
C ALA A 103 9.31 4.12 -3.98
N LEU A 104 10.56 3.77 -3.68
CA LEU A 104 11.47 4.65 -2.96
C LEU A 104 12.23 5.51 -3.95
N VAL A 105 12.38 6.78 -3.61
CA VAL A 105 13.04 7.79 -4.42
C VAL A 105 14.12 8.47 -3.58
N ASN A 106 15.29 8.67 -4.16
CA ASN A 106 16.34 9.49 -3.57
C ASN A 106 16.74 10.58 -4.56
N PHE A 107 16.38 11.83 -4.24
CA PHE A 107 16.71 13.00 -5.05
C PHE A 107 18.18 13.42 -4.94
N LYS A 108 18.95 12.81 -4.01
CA LYS A 108 20.37 13.09 -3.74
C LYS A 108 20.63 14.57 -3.37
N ARG A 109 19.60 15.24 -2.85
CA ARG A 109 19.57 16.66 -2.49
C ARG A 109 18.61 16.87 -1.34
N THR A 110 18.93 17.73 -0.39
CA THR A 110 18.02 18.08 0.70
C THR A 110 16.79 18.82 0.17
N ILE A 111 15.64 18.63 0.83
CA ILE A 111 14.38 19.29 0.50
C ILE A 111 14.03 20.22 1.67
N ASN A 112 13.81 21.50 1.38
CA ASN A 112 13.22 22.41 2.36
C ASN A 112 11.70 22.16 2.40
N LEU A 113 11.24 21.41 3.41
CA LEU A 113 9.85 20.98 3.54
C LEU A 113 8.89 22.16 3.77
N GLU A 114 9.29 23.17 4.54
CA GLU A 114 8.49 24.38 4.76
C GLU A 114 8.26 25.15 3.45
N LYS A 115 9.32 25.33 2.65
CA LYS A 115 9.23 25.98 1.34
C LYS A 115 8.37 25.15 0.38
N ALA A 116 8.54 23.83 0.39
CA ALA A 116 7.74 22.92 -0.41
C ALA A 116 6.25 23.01 -0.03
N ALA A 117 5.90 23.05 1.26
CA ALA A 117 4.53 23.20 1.75
C ALA A 117 3.88 24.51 1.31
N LYS A 118 4.66 25.59 1.24
CA LYS A 118 4.19 26.89 0.75
C LYS A 118 4.02 26.94 -0.77
N THR A 119 4.81 26.16 -1.50
CA THR A 119 4.89 26.27 -2.97
C THR A 119 4.04 25.24 -3.71
N LEU A 120 3.90 24.04 -3.15
CA LEU A 120 3.12 22.97 -3.73
C LEU A 120 1.67 23.09 -3.27
N THR A 121 0.73 22.94 -4.20
CA THR A 121 -0.69 22.76 -3.86
C THR A 121 -0.96 21.31 -3.47
N GLY A 122 -1.93 21.07 -2.58
CA GLY A 122 -2.28 19.71 -2.14
C GLY A 122 -1.23 19.07 -1.23
N THR A 123 -0.53 19.88 -0.44
CA THR A 123 0.42 19.40 0.58
C THR A 123 -0.13 19.48 1.99
N ILE A 124 0.30 18.53 2.82
CA ILE A 124 0.13 18.55 4.26
C ILE A 124 1.50 18.45 4.89
N TYR A 125 1.80 19.42 5.75
CA TYR A 125 3.05 19.46 6.50
C TYR A 125 2.75 19.95 7.90
N GLU A 126 2.73 19.00 8.84
CA GLU A 126 2.48 19.22 10.27
C GLU A 126 3.62 18.49 11.01
N PRO A 127 4.81 19.11 11.15
CA PRO A 127 6.03 18.44 11.62
C PRO A 127 5.90 17.79 13.01
N GLU A 128 5.05 18.36 13.88
CA GLU A 128 4.72 17.81 15.20
C GLU A 128 3.94 16.49 15.13
N GLN A 129 3.26 16.23 14.01
CA GLN A 129 2.44 15.03 13.79
C GLN A 129 3.17 14.04 12.86
N PHE A 130 3.89 14.58 11.86
CA PHE A 130 4.65 13.81 10.89
C PHE A 130 5.93 14.54 10.45
N PRO A 131 7.12 13.91 10.56
CA PRO A 131 8.38 14.53 10.12
C PRO A 131 8.51 14.80 8.61
N GLY A 132 7.61 14.28 7.76
CA GLY A 132 7.64 14.47 6.32
C GLY A 132 6.53 15.38 5.79
N LEU A 133 6.68 15.80 4.54
CA LEU A 133 5.62 16.50 3.80
C LEU A 133 4.86 15.49 2.95
N ILE A 134 3.53 15.52 3.02
CA ILE A 134 2.66 14.66 2.23
C ILE A 134 2.15 15.47 1.06
N TYR A 135 2.45 15.02 -0.15
CA TYR A 135 2.07 15.71 -1.36
C TYR A 135 1.20 14.83 -2.24
N GLN A 136 -0.03 15.26 -2.46
CA GLN A 136 -0.96 14.58 -3.36
C GLN A 136 -0.85 15.19 -4.76
N MET A 137 -0.38 14.37 -5.70
CA MET A 137 -0.25 14.74 -7.10
C MET A 137 -1.46 14.22 -7.86
N GLU A 138 -2.08 15.08 -8.67
CA GLU A 138 -3.28 14.71 -9.43
C GLU A 138 -2.94 13.99 -10.74
N ASN A 139 -1.80 14.31 -11.34
CA ASN A 139 -1.37 13.73 -12.62
C ASN A 139 0.15 13.44 -12.67
N PRO A 140 0.57 12.16 -12.63
CA PRO A 140 -0.27 10.98 -12.35
C PRO A 140 -0.84 11.03 -10.92
N LYS A 141 -2.00 10.40 -10.71
CA LYS A 141 -2.68 10.36 -9.41
C LYS A 141 -1.84 9.54 -8.43
N THR A 142 -1.01 10.22 -7.64
CA THR A 142 -0.01 9.62 -6.76
C THR A 142 0.11 10.40 -5.45
N VAL A 143 0.57 9.73 -4.41
CA VAL A 143 0.89 10.36 -3.13
C VAL A 143 2.38 10.19 -2.87
N ALA A 144 3.05 11.30 -2.58
CA ALA A 144 4.46 11.34 -2.23
C ALA A 144 4.65 11.76 -0.77
N LEU A 145 5.42 10.97 -0.03
CA LEU A 145 5.89 11.32 1.31
C LEU A 145 7.33 11.82 1.15
N LEU A 146 7.56 13.12 1.33
CA LEU A 146 8.84 13.79 1.12
C LEU A 146 9.54 14.01 2.46
N PHE A 147 10.85 13.75 2.52
CA PHE A 147 11.66 13.97 3.72
C PHE A 147 12.73 15.03 3.46
N SER A 148 13.11 15.75 4.52
CA SER A 148 14.12 16.82 4.46
C SER A 148 15.48 16.34 3.94
N ASN A 149 15.82 15.07 4.19
CA ASN A 149 17.04 14.42 3.71
C ASN A 149 17.05 14.10 2.20
N GLY A 150 16.01 14.46 1.45
CA GLY A 150 15.95 14.22 0.00
C GLY A 150 15.43 12.88 -0.43
N LYS A 151 14.98 12.04 0.51
CA LYS A 151 14.30 10.80 0.19
C LYS A 151 12.80 11.04 0.04
N ALA A 152 12.15 10.17 -0.69
CA ALA A 152 10.69 10.14 -0.79
C ALA A 152 10.16 8.72 -0.98
N VAL A 153 8.92 8.52 -0.54
CA VAL A 153 8.12 7.33 -0.83
C VAL A 153 7.00 7.76 -1.77
N LEU A 154 6.84 7.06 -2.88
CA LEU A 154 5.77 7.29 -3.85
C LEU A 154 4.85 6.07 -3.89
N THR A 155 3.55 6.31 -3.83
CA THR A 155 2.49 5.29 -3.96
C THR A 155 1.33 5.80 -4.83
N GLY A 156 0.47 4.91 -5.30
CA GLY A 156 -0.70 5.20 -6.13
C GLY A 156 -0.47 5.07 -7.64
N ALA A 157 0.79 4.93 -8.07
CA ALA A 157 1.12 4.72 -9.48
C ALA A 157 0.74 3.30 -9.92
N ARG A 158 0.37 3.11 -11.19
CA ARG A 158 -0.02 1.80 -11.73
C ARG A 158 1.07 1.11 -12.53
N ASN A 159 2.14 1.81 -12.84
CA ASN A 159 3.25 1.30 -13.62
C ASN A 159 4.51 2.14 -13.35
N ARG A 160 5.66 1.61 -13.76
CA ARG A 160 6.94 2.32 -13.65
C ARG A 160 6.97 3.67 -14.37
N ALA A 161 6.30 3.82 -15.52
CA ALA A 161 6.32 5.07 -16.27
C ALA A 161 5.61 6.21 -15.51
N GLU A 162 4.52 5.92 -14.81
CA GLU A 162 3.84 6.85 -13.91
C GLU A 162 4.73 7.23 -12.73
N VAL A 163 5.43 6.27 -12.11
CA VAL A 163 6.42 6.56 -11.06
C VAL A 163 7.47 7.55 -11.57
N GLU A 164 8.07 7.28 -12.73
CA GLU A 164 9.09 8.15 -13.30
C GLU A 164 8.54 9.54 -13.68
N ALA A 165 7.30 9.61 -14.19
CA ALA A 165 6.64 10.88 -14.49
C ALA A 165 6.38 11.71 -13.23
N ALA A 166 5.92 11.07 -12.15
CA ALA A 166 5.73 11.72 -10.85
C ALA A 166 7.06 12.25 -10.29
N VAL A 167 8.12 11.43 -10.31
CA VAL A 167 9.45 11.83 -9.85
C VAL A 167 9.97 13.02 -10.65
N ARG A 168 9.88 13.00 -11.99
CA ARG A 168 10.26 14.15 -12.83
C ARG A 168 9.47 15.42 -12.49
N ARG A 169 8.17 15.29 -12.20
CA ARG A 169 7.33 16.43 -11.83
C ARG A 169 7.71 16.99 -10.44
N LEU A 170 8.01 16.11 -9.49
CA LEU A 170 8.53 16.49 -8.18
C LEU A 170 9.89 17.18 -8.28
N GLU A 171 10.84 16.63 -9.05
CA GLU A 171 12.15 17.25 -9.25
C GLU A 171 12.02 18.68 -9.78
N ARG A 172 11.15 18.89 -10.78
CA ARG A 172 10.88 20.22 -11.30
C ARG A 172 10.31 21.14 -10.23
N ARG A 173 9.26 20.72 -9.51
CA ARG A 173 8.59 21.59 -8.53
C ARG A 173 9.44 21.88 -7.29
N LEU A 174 10.26 20.92 -6.85
CA LEU A 174 11.06 21.04 -5.62
C LEU A 174 12.38 21.78 -5.86
N PHE A 175 13.05 21.49 -6.98
CA PHE A 175 14.42 21.97 -7.20
C PHE A 175 14.56 22.95 -8.36
N THR A 176 13.52 23.13 -9.16
CA THR A 176 13.54 24.01 -10.33
C THR A 176 12.46 25.08 -10.19
N LEU A 177 12.74 26.12 -9.39
CA LEU A 177 11.84 27.27 -9.32
C LEU A 177 12.56 28.57 -9.63
N LYS A 178 12.45 28.97 -10.90
CA LYS A 178 11.94 30.29 -11.29
C LYS A 178 10.74 30.07 -12.23
N ARG A 179 9.50 30.05 -11.70
CA ARG A 179 8.28 30.58 -12.37
C ARG A 179 7.03 30.45 -11.49
N LYS A 180 6.17 31.46 -11.63
CA LYS A 180 4.97 31.77 -10.84
C LYS A 180 3.91 30.65 -10.86
N ALA A 181 3.17 30.56 -9.76
CA ALA A 181 2.06 29.64 -9.53
C ALA A 181 0.95 29.82 -10.58
N GLY A 182 0.65 28.74 -11.32
CA GLY A 182 -0.58 28.61 -12.09
C GLY A 182 -1.53 27.67 -11.35
N LYS A 183 -2.73 28.16 -11.01
CA LYS A 183 -3.85 27.38 -10.48
C LYS A 183 -4.28 26.30 -11.49
N VAL A 184 -4.54 25.10 -11.02
CA VAL A 184 -5.33 24.10 -11.75
C VAL A 184 -6.34 23.53 -10.76
N GLU A 185 -7.62 23.59 -11.12
CA GLU A 185 -8.75 23.00 -10.39
C GLU A 185 -8.93 21.54 -10.80
N VAL A 186 -9.27 20.67 -9.85
CA VAL A 186 -9.60 19.27 -10.12
C VAL A 186 -11.05 18.95 -9.85
N LYS A 187 -11.66 18.33 -10.86
CA LYS A 187 -12.98 17.69 -10.82
C LYS A 187 -12.85 16.27 -10.27
N THR A 188 -13.69 15.95 -9.30
CA THR A 188 -13.80 14.62 -8.68
C THR A 188 -14.71 13.72 -9.51
N SER A 189 -14.26 12.50 -9.79
CA SER A 189 -15.11 11.39 -10.27
C SER A 189 -15.07 10.24 -9.28
N LYS A 190 -16.27 9.83 -8.83
CA LYS A 190 -16.54 8.73 -7.89
C LYS A 190 -16.34 7.37 -8.56
N VAL A 191 -15.88 6.38 -7.80
CA VAL A 191 -16.01 4.95 -8.13
C VAL A 191 -16.60 4.26 -6.89
N GLU A 192 -17.70 3.55 -7.08
CA GLU A 192 -18.52 2.90 -6.05
C GLU A 192 -18.16 1.42 -5.86
N GLY A 193 -18.38 0.90 -4.64
CA GLY A 193 -18.48 -0.53 -4.34
C GLY A 193 -17.37 -1.17 -3.48
N GLU A 194 -16.91 -0.51 -2.41
CA GLU A 194 -15.86 -1.04 -1.52
C GLU A 194 -16.31 -0.95 -0.04
N SER A 195 -16.20 -2.04 0.73
CA SER A 195 -16.66 -2.07 2.12
C SER A 195 -15.75 -1.23 3.03
N SER A 196 -16.29 -0.72 4.15
CA SER A 196 -15.54 0.09 5.12
C SER A 196 -14.26 -0.62 5.60
N ASP A 197 -14.36 -1.92 5.87
CA ASP A 197 -13.22 -2.74 6.33
C ASP A 197 -12.16 -2.93 5.24
N GLU A 198 -12.57 -3.12 3.99
CA GLU A 198 -11.65 -3.28 2.86
C GLU A 198 -10.89 -1.98 2.57
N LYS A 199 -11.58 -0.83 2.70
CA LYS A 199 -10.93 0.50 2.67
C LYS A 199 -9.94 0.64 3.83
N ALA A 200 -10.36 0.30 5.06
CA ALA A 200 -9.52 0.47 6.24
C ALA A 200 -8.26 -0.41 6.18
N LEU A 201 -8.38 -1.65 5.71
CA LEU A 201 -7.25 -2.57 5.55
C LEU A 201 -6.22 -2.02 4.54
N LYS A 202 -6.68 -1.50 3.40
CA LYS A 202 -5.79 -0.86 2.40
C LYS A 202 -5.05 0.34 2.97
N LEU A 203 -5.73 1.12 3.79
CA LEU A 203 -5.15 2.26 4.48
C LEU A 203 -4.11 1.78 5.51
N LEU A 204 -4.41 0.77 6.33
CA LEU A 204 -3.44 0.19 7.26
C LEU A 204 -2.22 -0.41 6.53
N GLU A 205 -2.43 -1.17 5.46
CA GLU A 205 -1.33 -1.71 4.64
C GLU A 205 -0.44 -0.59 4.10
N ALA A 206 -1.03 0.51 3.62
CA ALA A 206 -0.26 1.66 3.18
C ALA A 206 0.51 2.31 4.34
N THR A 207 -0.12 2.48 5.50
CA THR A 207 0.48 3.03 6.73
C THR A 207 1.69 2.21 7.21
N TYR A 208 1.58 0.87 7.19
CA TYR A 208 2.60 -0.02 7.75
C TYR A 208 3.54 -0.63 6.70
N SER A 209 3.32 -0.37 5.40
CA SER A 209 4.12 -0.91 4.28
C SER A 209 5.61 -0.71 4.45
N LEU A 210 6.02 0.38 5.07
CA LEU A 210 7.43 0.72 5.26
C LEU A 210 8.01 0.07 6.51
N CYS A 211 7.18 -0.22 7.51
CA CYS A 211 7.58 -0.89 8.75
C CYS A 211 7.89 -2.38 8.52
N GLU A 212 7.13 -3.06 7.64
CA GLU A 212 7.35 -4.49 7.30
C GLU A 212 8.76 -4.76 6.77
N PHE A 213 9.30 -3.83 5.98
CA PHE A 213 10.63 -3.97 5.36
C PHE A 213 11.70 -3.12 6.05
N CYS A 214 11.40 -2.55 7.21
CA CYS A 214 12.31 -1.70 7.95
C CYS A 214 13.30 -2.56 8.76
N ASN A 215 14.58 -2.53 8.38
CA ASN A 215 15.66 -3.16 9.14
C ASN A 215 16.19 -2.28 10.29
N TYR A 216 15.61 -1.09 10.52
CA TYR A 216 16.01 -0.23 11.64
C TYR A 216 15.26 -0.62 12.91
N ASP A 217 15.90 -0.43 14.06
CA ASP A 217 15.22 -0.44 15.34
C ASP A 217 14.17 0.69 15.38
N CYS A 218 13.03 0.47 16.05
CA CYS A 218 12.01 1.50 16.18
C CYS A 218 12.56 2.74 16.92
N ASP A 219 13.51 2.53 17.84
CA ASP A 219 14.17 3.60 18.60
C ASP A 219 15.29 4.31 17.80
N GLY A 220 15.78 3.69 16.72
CA GLY A 220 16.76 4.27 15.77
C GLY A 220 16.19 4.49 14.37
N CYS A 221 14.87 4.52 14.22
CA CYS A 221 14.23 4.57 12.92
C CYS A 221 14.51 5.91 12.23
N PRO A 222 14.96 5.96 10.97
CA PRO A 222 15.17 7.21 10.24
C PRO A 222 13.87 7.89 9.82
N TYR A 223 12.71 7.23 10.00
CA TYR A 223 11.38 7.76 9.69
C TYR A 223 10.37 7.42 10.81
N PRO A 224 10.62 7.84 12.06
CA PRO A 224 9.71 7.55 13.15
C PRO A 224 8.40 8.31 12.90
N GLY A 225 7.26 7.61 12.91
CA GLY A 225 5.94 8.24 12.73
C GLY A 225 5.51 8.46 11.27
N LEU A 226 6.14 7.80 10.30
CA LEU A 226 5.72 7.79 8.91
C LEU A 226 4.39 7.06 8.70
N GLY A 227 3.45 7.71 8.04
CA GLY A 227 2.06 7.28 7.88
C GLY A 227 1.44 7.88 6.63
N ILE A 228 0.12 7.79 6.53
CA ILE A 228 -0.65 8.25 5.36
C ILE A 228 -1.59 9.38 5.75
N TYR A 229 -1.86 10.27 4.80
CA TYR A 229 -2.85 11.33 4.97
C TYR A 229 -4.08 11.12 4.11
N LEU A 230 -5.24 11.41 4.70
CA LEU A 230 -6.55 11.25 4.11
C LEU A 230 -7.33 12.56 4.22
N GLU A 231 -7.73 13.15 3.10
CA GLU A 231 -8.53 14.40 3.09
C GLU A 231 -9.91 14.20 3.74
N LYS A 232 -10.49 13.02 3.55
CA LYS A 232 -11.77 12.61 4.11
C LYS A 232 -11.67 11.20 4.63
N LEU A 233 -12.29 10.96 5.77
CA LEU A 233 -12.37 9.64 6.39
C LEU A 233 -13.80 9.42 6.86
N GLU A 234 -14.40 8.32 6.40
CA GLU A 234 -15.71 7.87 6.85
C GLU A 234 -15.62 7.47 8.34
N ALA A 235 -16.65 7.76 9.14
CA ALA A 235 -16.63 7.52 10.58
C ALA A 235 -16.37 6.03 10.92
N SER A 236 -16.96 5.12 10.15
CA SER A 236 -16.73 3.67 10.26
C SER A 236 -15.28 3.27 10.02
N VAL A 237 -14.60 3.91 9.06
CA VAL A 237 -13.19 3.65 8.72
C VAL A 237 -12.26 4.26 9.76
N LEU A 238 -12.61 5.43 10.32
CA LEU A 238 -11.86 6.09 11.39
C LEU A 238 -11.79 5.25 12.66
N GLU A 239 -12.89 4.60 13.03
CA GLU A 239 -12.96 3.72 14.20
C GLU A 239 -12.01 2.52 14.03
N THR A 240 -12.07 1.86 12.88
CA THR A 240 -11.14 0.78 12.52
C THR A 240 -9.67 1.22 12.56
N LEU A 241 -9.37 2.36 11.94
CA LEU A 241 -7.99 2.85 11.84
C LEU A 241 -7.43 3.23 13.20
N SER A 242 -8.22 3.85 14.07
CA SER A 242 -7.81 4.27 15.41
C SER A 242 -7.45 3.10 16.33
N ALA A 243 -8.02 1.91 16.07
CA ALA A 243 -7.72 0.72 16.84
C ALA A 243 -6.29 0.21 16.58
N LEU A 244 -5.85 0.23 15.32
CA LEU A 244 -4.53 -0.30 14.93
C LEU A 244 -3.49 0.75 14.60
N SER A 245 -3.86 1.99 14.37
CA SER A 245 -2.98 3.10 14.04
C SER A 245 -3.29 4.29 14.93
N ARG A 246 -2.35 5.22 15.06
CA ARG A 246 -2.67 6.53 15.64
C ARG A 246 -3.29 7.36 14.53
N VAL A 247 -4.52 7.81 14.74
CA VAL A 247 -5.21 8.70 13.82
C VAL A 247 -5.31 10.07 14.46
N GLU A 248 -4.69 11.06 13.82
CA GLU A 248 -4.64 12.44 14.27
C GLU A 248 -5.44 13.31 13.31
N ARG A 249 -6.30 14.17 13.85
CA ARG A 249 -7.09 15.09 13.02
C ARG A 249 -6.25 16.32 12.70
N CYS A 250 -6.09 16.61 11.41
CA CYS A 250 -5.38 17.79 10.91
C CYS A 250 -6.38 18.84 10.41
N ARG A 251 -5.89 20.06 10.11
CA ARG A 251 -6.71 21.18 9.59
C ARG A 251 -7.55 20.83 8.35
N ARG A 252 -7.13 19.87 7.52
CA ARG A 252 -7.78 19.51 6.24
C ARG A 252 -8.06 18.00 6.05
N GLY A 253 -8.01 17.20 7.11
CA GLY A 253 -8.11 15.73 6.99
C GLY A 253 -7.59 14.97 8.20
N PHE A 254 -7.12 13.75 7.98
CA PHE A 254 -6.64 12.83 9.01
C PHE A 254 -5.26 12.29 8.65
N TYR A 255 -4.36 12.29 9.62
CA TYR A 255 -3.05 11.68 9.51
C TYR A 255 -3.03 10.36 10.29
N VAL A 256 -2.70 9.26 9.60
CA VAL A 256 -2.76 7.90 10.13
C VAL A 256 -1.35 7.33 10.18
N ARG A 257 -0.80 7.14 11.38
CA ARG A 257 0.57 6.67 11.58
C ARG A 257 0.64 5.34 12.35
N PRO A 258 1.68 4.52 12.13
CA PRO A 258 1.92 3.29 12.87
C PRO A 258 1.94 3.51 14.39
N LYS A 259 1.24 2.64 15.13
CA LYS A 259 1.50 2.44 16.56
C LYS A 259 2.79 1.64 16.71
N LYS A 260 3.67 2.04 17.64
CA LYS A 260 4.98 1.37 17.87
C LYS A 260 4.79 -0.13 18.16
N GLU A 261 3.85 -0.47 19.05
CA GLU A 261 3.54 -1.86 19.44
C GLU A 261 3.07 -2.69 18.25
N VAL A 262 2.19 -2.14 17.42
CA VAL A 262 1.69 -2.80 16.21
C VAL A 262 2.82 -2.95 15.19
N ALA A 263 3.63 -1.92 14.96
CA ALA A 263 4.78 -1.99 14.04
C ALA A 263 5.80 -3.06 14.47
N LEU A 264 6.10 -3.16 15.78
CA LEU A 264 6.98 -4.21 16.32
C LEU A 264 6.37 -5.59 16.14
N HIS A 265 5.08 -5.76 16.43
CA HIS A 265 4.37 -7.01 16.20
C HIS A 265 4.43 -7.44 14.73
N LEU A 266 4.18 -6.51 13.80
CA LEU A 266 4.26 -6.76 12.36
C LEU A 266 5.70 -7.10 11.91
N LYS A 267 6.71 -6.45 12.49
CA LYS A 267 8.14 -6.68 12.16
C LYS A 267 8.63 -8.07 12.56
N TYR A 268 8.25 -8.54 13.74
CA TYR A 268 8.62 -9.87 14.24
C TYR A 268 7.62 -10.96 13.85
N SER A 269 6.54 -10.59 13.18
CA SER A 269 5.61 -11.56 12.64
C SER A 269 6.28 -12.42 11.58
N LYS A 270 6.01 -13.72 11.62
CA LYS A 270 6.37 -14.66 10.54
C LYS A 270 5.41 -14.54 9.35
N GLU A 271 4.39 -13.69 9.47
CA GLU A 271 3.34 -13.43 8.49
C GLU A 271 3.66 -12.20 7.63
N GLY A 272 3.05 -12.11 6.44
CA GLY A 272 3.18 -10.88 5.63
C GLY A 272 2.38 -9.74 6.24
N LEU A 273 2.69 -8.48 5.92
CA LEU A 273 2.04 -7.32 6.53
C LEU A 273 0.52 -7.34 6.48
N ALA A 274 -0.04 -7.66 5.30
CA ALA A 274 -1.48 -7.75 5.10
C ALA A 274 -2.13 -8.80 6.03
N GLU A 275 -1.46 -9.94 6.22
CA GLU A 275 -1.93 -11.03 7.07
C GLU A 275 -1.87 -10.64 8.55
N ALA A 276 -0.75 -10.08 8.97
CA ALA A 276 -0.55 -9.70 10.36
C ALA A 276 -1.47 -8.52 10.77
N LEU A 277 -1.73 -7.57 9.86
CA LEU A 277 -2.73 -6.51 10.07
C LEU A 277 -4.16 -7.05 10.12
N ALA A 278 -4.52 -7.96 9.21
CA ALA A 278 -5.84 -8.60 9.24
C ALA A 278 -6.04 -9.42 10.52
N GLY A 279 -5.00 -10.12 10.98
CA GLY A 279 -5.01 -10.86 12.25
C GLY A 279 -5.33 -9.94 13.44
N LEU A 280 -4.61 -8.82 13.56
CA LEU A 280 -4.86 -7.82 14.61
C LEU A 280 -6.25 -7.19 14.50
N PHE A 281 -6.72 -6.89 13.29
CA PHE A 281 -8.04 -6.32 13.05
C PHE A 281 -9.18 -7.26 13.49
N THR A 282 -9.05 -8.55 13.19
CA THR A 282 -10.01 -9.57 13.63
C THR A 282 -9.95 -9.83 15.14
N GLY A 283 -8.82 -9.57 15.81
CA GLY A 283 -8.72 -9.65 17.27
C GLY A 283 -9.56 -8.58 18.00
N LEU A 284 -9.62 -7.37 17.44
CA LEU A 284 -10.31 -6.22 18.04
C LEU A 284 -11.84 -6.28 17.90
N THR A 285 -12.34 -6.77 16.76
CA THR A 285 -13.78 -6.91 16.50
C THR A 285 -14.47 -7.94 17.40
N HIS A 286 -13.72 -8.92 17.92
CA HIS A 286 -14.23 -9.91 18.88
C HIS A 286 -14.16 -9.47 20.35
N ALA A 287 -13.39 -8.42 20.66
CA ALA A 287 -13.26 -7.89 22.02
C ALA A 287 -14.33 -6.82 22.35
N SER A 288 -14.99 -6.26 21.34
CA SER A 288 -16.06 -5.24 21.51
C SER A 288 -17.47 -5.84 21.59
N THR A 289 -17.62 -7.16 21.46
CA THR A 289 -18.90 -7.88 21.50
C THR A 289 -18.99 -8.87 22.68
N ALA A 290 -18.12 -8.73 23.67
CA ALA A 290 -18.10 -9.51 24.91
C ALA A 290 -18.37 -8.60 26.11
#